data_AF-A0A6V8QBQ7-F1
#
_entry.id   AF-A0A6V8QBQ7-F1
#
_cell.length_a   1.000
_cell.length_b   1.000
_cell.length_c   1.000
_cell.angle_alpha   90.00
_cell.angle_beta   90.00
_cell.angle_gamma   90.00
#
_symmetry.space_group_name_H-M   'P 1'
#
loop_
_entity.id
_entity.type
_entity.pdbx_description
1 polymer ?
#
loop_
_entity_poly.entity_id
_entity_poly.type
_entity_poly.pdbx_seq_one_letter_code
_entity_poly.pdbx_strand_id
1 'polypeptide(L)'
;MLKGKVFPALRVSTRLWQTFFSSLKKPLAGIVVSVSPSWALLSTGGKELYLQIPPLTMHPEALEVDARFLSRLVSGMEFCVIRESLTAAGISLNILDATRWDPALRIFAPFFDLWGALGQNLIEAIRTMIPFDLFRPVISGAAAEFIDHKTTASLARCIGLGPGSTPAGDDFLTGLYFALYFCRYPDLHALRKLLLSAGTSTTKASARMLSYAAQGLFSEPLLGLASALAKGENVALATRTFQKVGHTSGPYLLEGVVSGANFLRKHFLG
;
A
#
# COMPACT_ATOMS: atom_id res chain seq x y z
N MET A 1 -28.51 -24.33 10.22
CA MET A 1 -29.01 -23.62 9.01
C MET A 1 -28.72 -22.13 9.14
N LEU A 2 -27.66 -21.61 8.50
CA LEU A 2 -27.43 -20.18 8.35
C LEU A 2 -28.03 -19.74 7.01
N LYS A 3 -29.36 -19.61 6.92
CA LYS A 3 -30.01 -18.91 5.80
C LYS A 3 -30.17 -17.44 6.23
N GLY A 4 -29.61 -16.51 5.46
CA GLY A 4 -30.09 -15.12 5.44
C GLY A 4 -29.35 -14.08 6.29
N LYS A 5 -28.13 -14.33 6.79
CA LYS A 5 -27.35 -13.26 7.43
C LYS A 5 -26.64 -12.42 6.37
N VAL A 6 -27.08 -11.16 6.25
CA VAL A 6 -26.47 -10.14 5.41
C VAL A 6 -25.62 -9.22 6.29
N PHE A 7 -24.37 -9.02 5.91
CA PHE A 7 -23.43 -8.10 6.54
C PHE A 7 -23.19 -6.90 5.62
N PRO A 8 -23.10 -5.67 6.14
CA PRO A 8 -22.67 -4.54 5.32
C PRO A 8 -21.15 -4.59 5.12
N ALA A 9 -20.69 -4.34 3.90
CA ALA A 9 -19.34 -3.86 3.69
C ALA A 9 -19.25 -2.41 4.18
N LEU A 10 -18.10 -2.07 4.76
CA LEU A 10 -17.92 -0.78 5.42
C LEU A 10 -17.42 0.24 4.41
N ARG A 11 -16.32 -0.09 3.73
CA ARG A 11 -15.64 0.79 2.79
C ARG A 11 -15.04 0.02 1.63
N VAL A 12 -14.87 0.70 0.51
CA VAL A 12 -14.37 0.10 -0.73
C VAL A 12 -13.74 1.18 -1.58
N SER A 13 -12.56 0.90 -2.11
CA SER A 13 -11.89 1.87 -2.96
C SER A 13 -12.71 2.18 -4.21
N THR A 14 -12.70 3.44 -4.63
CA THR A 14 -13.33 3.91 -5.88
C THR A 14 -12.85 3.10 -7.07
N ARG A 15 -11.55 2.77 -7.10
CA ARG A 15 -10.96 1.97 -8.16
C ARG A 15 -11.45 0.52 -8.15
N LEU A 16 -11.45 -0.17 -7.00
CA LEU A 16 -12.00 -1.53 -6.91
C LEU A 16 -13.48 -1.56 -7.33
N TRP A 17 -14.25 -0.54 -6.97
CA TRP A 17 -15.63 -0.41 -7.44
C TRP A 17 -15.74 -0.33 -8.96
N GLN A 18 -14.90 0.50 -9.58
CA GLN A 18 -14.89 0.70 -11.03
C GLN A 18 -14.43 -0.57 -11.79
N THR A 19 -13.33 -1.17 -11.35
CA THR A 19 -12.66 -2.28 -12.06
C THR A 19 -13.27 -3.66 -11.77
N PHE A 20 -13.97 -3.81 -10.64
CA PHE A 20 -14.53 -5.09 -10.21
C PHE A 20 -16.06 -5.08 -10.21
N PHE A 21 -16.69 -4.25 -9.37
CA PHE A 21 -18.13 -4.37 -9.09
C PHE A 21 -19.02 -3.74 -10.17
N SER A 22 -18.78 -2.47 -10.55
CA SER A 22 -19.59 -1.77 -11.55
C SER A 22 -19.41 -2.31 -12.98
N SER A 23 -18.27 -2.93 -13.27
CA SER A 23 -18.01 -3.57 -14.56
C SER A 23 -18.58 -5.00 -14.66
N LEU A 24 -19.16 -5.52 -13.57
CA LEU A 24 -19.60 -6.90 -13.48
C LEU A 24 -20.92 -7.12 -14.25
N LYS A 25 -20.82 -7.65 -15.47
CA LYS A 25 -22.01 -7.96 -16.31
C LYS A 25 -22.61 -9.34 -16.04
N LYS A 26 -21.85 -10.26 -15.46
CA LYS A 26 -22.25 -11.65 -15.17
C LYS A 26 -21.77 -12.04 -13.77
N PRO A 27 -22.45 -12.98 -13.09
CA PRO A 27 -21.94 -13.54 -11.84
C PRO A 27 -20.49 -14.00 -11.95
N LEU A 28 -19.69 -13.68 -10.94
CA LEU A 28 -18.30 -14.15 -10.81
C LEU A 28 -18.23 -15.16 -9.67
N ALA A 29 -17.88 -16.40 -9.97
CA ALA A 29 -17.55 -17.40 -8.96
C ALA A 29 -16.04 -17.44 -8.71
N GLY A 30 -15.66 -17.84 -7.51
CA GLY A 30 -14.26 -17.98 -7.13
C GLY A 30 -14.09 -18.73 -5.83
N ILE A 31 -12.85 -18.76 -5.36
CA ILE A 31 -12.46 -19.42 -4.11
C ILE A 31 -11.79 -18.43 -3.17
N VAL A 32 -12.04 -18.60 -1.88
CA VAL A 32 -11.25 -17.98 -0.81
C VAL A 32 -9.89 -18.66 -0.82
N VAL A 33 -8.84 -17.94 -1.19
CA VAL A 33 -7.48 -18.47 -1.32
C VAL A 33 -6.79 -18.56 0.03
N SER A 34 -6.93 -17.52 0.85
CA SER A 34 -6.27 -17.43 2.14
C SER A 34 -7.09 -16.55 3.09
N VAL A 35 -7.05 -16.88 4.37
CA VAL A 35 -7.74 -16.15 5.45
C VAL A 35 -6.79 -15.99 6.63
N SER A 36 -6.84 -14.82 7.23
CA SER A 36 -6.16 -14.39 8.45
C SER A 36 -7.22 -13.76 9.38
N PRO A 37 -6.94 -13.60 10.70
CA PRO A 37 -7.86 -12.90 11.60
C PRO A 37 -8.28 -11.49 11.14
N SER A 38 -7.45 -10.82 10.33
CA SER A 38 -7.69 -9.42 9.91
C SER A 38 -7.83 -9.20 8.41
N TRP A 39 -7.60 -10.22 7.58
CA TRP A 39 -7.73 -10.10 6.12
C TRP A 39 -8.07 -11.44 5.46
N ALA A 40 -8.58 -11.38 4.24
CA ALA A 40 -8.74 -12.55 3.37
C ALA A 40 -8.44 -12.20 1.92
N LEU A 41 -7.90 -13.17 1.18
CA LEU A 41 -7.69 -13.08 -0.25
C LEU A 41 -8.67 -14.00 -0.97
N LEU A 42 -9.46 -13.42 -1.86
CA LEU A 42 -10.42 -14.14 -2.72
C LEU A 42 -9.93 -14.08 -4.16
N SER A 43 -10.08 -15.15 -4.92
CA SER A 43 -9.68 -15.22 -6.33
C SER A 43 -10.75 -15.84 -7.21
N THR A 44 -10.96 -15.25 -8.38
CA THR A 44 -11.84 -15.77 -9.43
C THR A 44 -11.06 -16.43 -10.58
N GLY A 45 -9.77 -16.75 -10.39
CA GLY A 45 -8.91 -17.29 -11.45
C GLY A 45 -8.43 -16.25 -12.48
N GLY A 46 -8.69 -14.96 -12.24
CA GLY A 46 -8.24 -13.85 -13.09
C GLY A 46 -8.35 -12.48 -12.43
N LYS A 47 -9.22 -12.33 -11.42
CA LYS A 47 -9.25 -11.17 -10.53
C LYS A 47 -9.08 -11.63 -9.09
N GLU A 48 -8.41 -10.81 -8.29
CA GLU A 48 -8.25 -11.03 -6.86
C GLU A 48 -8.94 -9.89 -6.10
N LEU A 49 -9.58 -10.25 -4.99
CA LEU A 49 -10.29 -9.34 -4.09
C LEU A 49 -9.68 -9.47 -2.70
N TYR A 50 -9.14 -8.37 -2.18
CA TYR A 50 -8.60 -8.30 -0.83
C TYR A 50 -9.70 -7.82 0.11
N LEU A 51 -10.00 -8.62 1.13
CA LEU A 51 -10.85 -8.23 2.24
C LEU A 51 -9.98 -7.89 3.44
N GLN A 52 -10.37 -6.89 4.21
CA GLN A 52 -9.70 -6.52 5.45
C GLN A 52 -10.70 -6.01 6.47
N ILE A 53 -10.36 -6.09 7.75
CA ILE A 53 -11.10 -5.39 8.81
C ILE A 53 -10.43 -4.03 9.10
N PRO A 54 -11.20 -3.01 9.53
CA PRO A 54 -10.66 -1.74 10.01
C PRO A 54 -9.68 -1.92 11.19
N PRO A 55 -8.83 -0.92 11.52
CA PRO A 55 -8.83 0.47 11.00
C PRO A 55 -7.74 0.80 9.97
N LEU A 56 -6.82 -0.11 9.67
CA LEU A 56 -5.66 0.20 8.82
C LEU A 56 -5.82 -0.39 7.43
N THR A 57 -6.30 0.44 6.51
CA THR A 57 -6.37 0.09 5.09
C THR A 57 -5.00 0.13 4.45
N MET A 58 -4.36 -1.05 4.46
CA MET A 58 -3.00 -1.22 3.97
C MET A 58 -2.93 -1.50 2.48
N HIS A 59 -3.97 -2.12 1.92
CA HIS A 59 -4.03 -2.44 0.51
C HIS A 59 -4.93 -1.41 -0.21
N PRO A 60 -4.41 -0.62 -1.17
CA PRO A 60 -5.15 0.47 -1.83
C PRO A 60 -6.46 0.05 -2.50
N GLU A 61 -6.59 -1.23 -2.87
CA GLU A 61 -7.79 -1.80 -3.47
C GLU A 61 -8.50 -2.85 -2.58
N ALA A 62 -8.44 -2.72 -1.26
CA ALA A 62 -9.19 -3.61 -0.36
C ALA A 62 -10.66 -3.20 -0.21
N LEU A 63 -11.50 -4.21 0.06
CA LEU A 63 -12.86 -4.10 0.56
C LEU A 63 -12.82 -4.25 2.08
N GLU A 64 -13.16 -3.19 2.81
CA GLU A 64 -13.30 -3.24 4.26
C GLU A 64 -14.62 -3.91 4.64
N VAL A 65 -14.54 -4.92 5.48
CA VAL A 65 -15.67 -5.75 5.90
C VAL A 65 -15.78 -5.83 7.41
N ASP A 66 -16.97 -6.15 7.89
CA ASP A 66 -17.20 -6.46 9.29
C ASP A 66 -16.42 -7.72 9.73
N ALA A 67 -15.80 -7.68 10.91
CA ALA A 67 -15.03 -8.81 11.44
C ALA A 67 -15.88 -10.09 11.61
N ARG A 68 -17.20 -9.95 11.86
CA ARG A 68 -18.17 -11.06 11.95
C ARG A 68 -18.47 -11.68 10.58
N PHE A 69 -18.22 -10.96 9.48
CA PHE A 69 -18.25 -11.52 8.13
C PHE A 69 -16.93 -12.25 7.85
N LEU A 70 -15.79 -11.58 8.05
CA LEU A 70 -14.47 -12.14 7.74
C LEU A 70 -14.20 -13.45 8.49
N SER A 71 -14.52 -13.50 9.78
CA SER A 71 -14.35 -14.68 10.65
C SER A 71 -15.12 -15.93 10.23
N ARG A 72 -15.99 -15.82 9.21
CA ARG A 72 -16.77 -16.94 8.67
C ARG A 72 -16.16 -17.53 7.40
N LEU A 73 -15.19 -16.84 6.80
CA LEU A 73 -14.51 -17.32 5.62
C LEU A 73 -13.46 -18.35 6.01
N VAL A 74 -13.29 -19.35 5.16
CA VAL A 74 -12.27 -20.40 5.32
C VAL A 74 -11.59 -20.59 3.97
N SER A 75 -10.29 -20.83 3.96
CA SER A 75 -9.56 -21.16 2.74
C SER A 75 -10.19 -22.36 2.03
N GLY A 76 -10.29 -22.29 0.70
CA GLY A 76 -10.98 -23.27 -0.14
C GLY A 76 -12.50 -23.07 -0.27
N MET A 77 -13.09 -22.16 0.51
CA MET A 77 -14.53 -21.87 0.42
C MET A 77 -14.88 -21.22 -0.92
N GLU A 78 -15.94 -21.70 -1.55
CA GLU A 78 -16.49 -21.05 -2.74
C GLU A 78 -17.24 -19.77 -2.37
N PHE A 79 -17.07 -18.75 -3.21
CA PHE A 79 -17.87 -17.54 -3.15
C PHE A 79 -18.41 -17.20 -4.54
N CYS A 80 -19.48 -16.41 -4.55
CA CYS A 80 -20.04 -15.84 -5.75
C CYS A 80 -20.30 -14.35 -5.54
N VAL A 81 -19.94 -13.54 -6.53
CA VAL A 81 -20.28 -12.13 -6.60
C VAL A 81 -21.37 -11.96 -7.65
N ILE A 82 -22.52 -11.46 -7.23
CA ILE A 82 -23.67 -11.14 -8.08
C ILE A 82 -24.02 -9.68 -7.81
N ARG A 83 -23.86 -8.83 -8.83
CA ARG A 83 -24.00 -7.38 -8.70
C ARG A 83 -23.12 -6.85 -7.54
N GLU A 84 -23.70 -6.11 -6.60
CA GLU A 84 -23.04 -5.55 -5.42
C GLU A 84 -23.12 -6.48 -4.19
N SER A 85 -23.34 -7.78 -4.37
CA SER A 85 -23.35 -8.74 -3.27
C SER A 85 -22.34 -9.85 -3.46
N LEU A 86 -21.57 -10.12 -2.40
CA LEU A 86 -20.68 -11.27 -2.32
C LEU A 86 -21.28 -12.29 -1.36
N THR A 87 -21.50 -13.52 -1.81
CA THR A 87 -22.07 -14.60 -1.01
C THR A 87 -21.07 -15.74 -0.88
N ALA A 88 -20.90 -16.26 0.33
CA ALA A 88 -20.07 -17.42 0.62
C ALA A 88 -20.74 -18.24 1.74
N ALA A 89 -20.80 -19.57 1.62
CA ALA A 89 -21.35 -20.47 2.65
C ALA A 89 -22.70 -20.04 3.30
N GLY A 90 -23.62 -19.47 2.50
CA GLY A 90 -24.96 -19.07 2.97
C GLY A 90 -25.03 -17.73 3.73
N ILE A 91 -23.91 -17.02 3.86
CA ILE A 91 -23.86 -15.62 4.29
C ILE A 91 -23.61 -14.69 3.11
N SER A 92 -24.12 -13.47 3.20
CA SER A 92 -23.96 -12.46 2.15
C SER A 92 -23.35 -11.18 2.71
N LEU A 93 -22.52 -10.53 1.91
CA LEU A 93 -22.00 -9.21 2.12
C LEU A 93 -22.68 -8.27 1.13
N ASN A 94 -23.33 -7.22 1.61
CA ASN A 94 -23.88 -6.14 0.80
C ASN A 94 -22.80 -5.05 0.63
N ILE A 95 -22.45 -4.74 -0.61
CA ILE A 95 -21.39 -3.80 -0.99
C ILE A 95 -21.98 -2.50 -1.57
N LEU A 96 -23.29 -2.46 -1.82
CA LEU A 96 -23.96 -1.30 -2.42
C LEU A 96 -23.76 -0.05 -1.57
N ASP A 97 -24.03 -0.17 -0.27
CA ASP A 97 -24.04 0.94 0.70
C ASP A 97 -22.66 1.23 1.30
N ALA A 98 -21.62 0.51 0.85
CA ALA A 98 -20.27 0.70 1.37
C ALA A 98 -19.70 2.06 0.98
N THR A 99 -19.09 2.75 1.95
CA THR A 99 -18.52 4.08 1.72
C THR A 99 -17.37 4.02 0.74
N ARG A 100 -17.37 4.92 -0.25
CA ARG A 100 -16.29 5.01 -1.23
C ARG A 100 -15.13 5.81 -0.64
N TRP A 101 -13.92 5.32 -0.85
CA TRP A 101 -12.70 6.07 -0.56
C TRP A 101 -11.76 6.02 -1.76
N ASP A 102 -10.95 7.06 -1.94
CA ASP A 102 -10.07 7.15 -3.10
C ASP A 102 -8.61 6.87 -2.70
N PRO A 103 -7.98 5.80 -3.23
CA PRO A 103 -6.58 5.51 -2.97
C PRO A 103 -5.61 6.40 -3.74
N ALA A 104 -6.09 7.20 -4.70
CA ALA A 104 -5.24 8.07 -5.49
C ALA A 104 -4.69 9.22 -4.65
N LEU A 105 -3.38 9.43 -4.72
CA LEU A 105 -2.77 10.63 -4.18
C LEU A 105 -3.20 11.83 -5.02
N ARG A 106 -4.06 12.68 -4.44
CA ARG A 106 -4.59 13.91 -5.07
C ARG A 106 -3.98 15.21 -4.52
N ILE A 107 -3.32 15.11 -3.37
CA ILE A 107 -2.64 16.23 -2.74
C ILE A 107 -1.17 16.13 -3.12
N PHE A 108 -0.63 17.22 -3.64
CA PHE A 108 0.76 17.29 -4.07
C PHE A 108 1.40 18.48 -3.40
N ALA A 109 2.64 18.30 -2.94
CA ALA A 109 3.44 19.44 -2.53
C ALA A 109 4.02 20.12 -3.79
N PRO A 110 4.07 21.47 -3.85
CA PRO A 110 5.02 22.12 -4.74
C PRO A 110 6.43 21.61 -4.39
N PHE A 111 7.35 21.66 -5.36
CA PHE A 111 8.71 21.10 -5.27
C PHE A 111 9.53 21.50 -4.03
N PHE A 112 9.05 22.48 -3.26
CA PHE A 112 9.78 23.13 -2.18
C PHE A 112 9.66 22.37 -0.86
N ASP A 113 10.72 21.59 -0.66
CA ASP A 113 11.30 21.16 0.62
C ASP A 113 10.52 20.15 1.47
N LEU A 114 10.25 18.97 0.88
CA LEU A 114 9.87 17.78 1.65
C LEU A 114 10.84 17.52 2.82
N TRP A 115 12.13 17.82 2.65
CA TRP A 115 13.12 17.67 3.70
C TRP A 115 12.85 18.61 4.88
N GLY A 116 12.60 19.89 4.61
CA GLY A 116 12.19 20.89 5.59
C GLY A 116 10.86 20.55 6.27
N ALA A 117 9.88 20.06 5.50
CA ALA A 117 8.57 19.63 6.02
C ALA A 117 8.68 18.43 6.96
N LEU A 118 9.58 17.47 6.68
CA LEU A 118 9.89 16.39 7.60
C LEU A 118 10.64 16.95 8.83
N GLY A 119 11.66 17.78 8.61
CA GLY A 119 12.50 18.35 9.65
C GLY A 119 13.53 17.35 10.20
N GLN A 120 14.71 17.86 10.56
CA GLN A 120 15.85 17.04 10.98
C GLN A 120 15.53 16.11 12.15
N ASN A 121 14.80 16.59 13.16
CA ASN A 121 14.44 15.80 14.34
C ASN A 121 13.57 14.59 13.99
N LEU A 122 12.61 14.76 13.06
CA LEU A 122 11.74 13.66 12.65
C LEU A 122 12.49 12.66 11.78
N ILE A 123 13.36 13.15 10.88
CA ILE A 123 14.22 12.28 10.07
C ILE A 123 15.10 11.41 10.96
N GLU A 124 15.69 11.99 12.00
CA GLU A 124 16.50 11.22 12.95
C GLU A 124 15.65 10.25 13.75
N ALA A 125 14.45 10.65 14.19
CA ALA A 125 13.51 9.75 14.83
C ALA A 125 13.08 8.59 13.92
N ILE A 126 12.89 8.80 12.63
CA ILE A 126 12.58 7.72 11.67
C ILE A 126 13.78 6.76 11.57
N ARG A 127 15.01 7.28 11.52
CA ARG A 127 16.22 6.45 11.41
C ARG A 127 16.44 5.54 12.62
N THR A 128 16.01 5.95 13.81
CA THR A 128 16.07 5.11 15.01
C THR A 128 14.99 4.03 15.04
N MET A 129 13.92 4.17 14.24
CA MET A 129 12.89 3.14 14.09
C MET A 129 13.29 2.01 13.13
N ILE A 130 14.25 2.26 12.24
CA ILE A 130 14.69 1.26 11.26
C ILE A 130 15.39 0.10 12.00
N PRO A 131 14.93 -1.14 11.83
CA PRO A 131 15.55 -2.29 12.49
C PRO A 131 17.05 -2.40 12.18
N PHE A 132 17.83 -2.85 13.16
CA PHE A 132 19.21 -3.26 12.93
C PHE A 132 19.20 -4.70 12.41
N ASP A 133 19.07 -4.86 11.10
CA ASP A 133 18.99 -6.16 10.44
C ASP A 133 19.93 -6.24 9.21
N LEU A 134 19.93 -7.39 8.53
CA LEU A 134 20.79 -7.65 7.37
C LEU A 134 20.35 -6.94 6.09
N PHE A 135 19.13 -6.39 6.03
CA PHE A 135 18.57 -5.74 4.84
C PHE A 135 18.93 -4.26 4.80
N ARG A 136 19.00 -3.62 5.97
CA ARG A 136 19.33 -2.19 6.10
C ARG A 136 20.60 -1.78 5.33
N PRO A 137 21.75 -2.47 5.40
CA PRO A 137 22.94 -2.06 4.64
C PRO A 137 22.73 -2.08 3.12
N VAL A 138 21.97 -3.06 2.60
CA VAL A 138 21.68 -3.17 1.16
C VAL A 138 20.76 -2.03 0.72
N ILE A 139 19.72 -1.74 1.51
CA ILE A 139 18.77 -0.66 1.26
C ILE A 139 19.47 0.70 1.32
N SER A 140 20.22 0.97 2.39
CA SER A 140 20.95 2.23 2.55
C SER A 140 22.00 2.43 1.45
N GLY A 141 22.70 1.37 1.02
CA GLY A 141 23.64 1.43 -0.10
C GLY A 141 22.95 1.72 -1.44
N ALA A 142 21.83 1.05 -1.72
CA ALA A 142 21.04 1.31 -2.93
C ALA A 142 20.46 2.74 -2.93
N ALA A 143 19.98 3.22 -1.77
CA ALA A 143 19.49 4.58 -1.57
C ALA A 143 20.59 5.61 -1.83
N ALA A 144 21.79 5.41 -1.29
CA ALA A 144 22.94 6.29 -1.51
C ALA A 144 23.31 6.38 -3.00
N GLU A 145 23.43 5.24 -3.70
CA GLU A 145 23.71 5.21 -5.14
C GLU A 145 22.62 5.94 -5.96
N PHE A 146 21.34 5.78 -5.60
CA PHE A 146 20.24 6.49 -6.26
C PHE A 146 20.28 8.00 -5.98
N ILE A 147 20.50 8.39 -4.71
CA ILE A 147 20.65 9.78 -4.29
C ILE A 147 21.84 10.42 -5.00
N ASP A 148 22.94 9.70 -5.19
CA ASP A 148 24.16 10.28 -5.75
C ASP A 148 24.15 10.32 -7.28
N HIS A 149 23.63 9.29 -7.92
CA HIS A 149 23.79 9.07 -9.37
C HIS A 149 22.48 9.04 -10.16
N LYS A 150 21.32 9.20 -9.51
CA LYS A 150 19.98 9.12 -10.11
C LYS A 150 19.70 7.81 -10.86
N THR A 151 20.42 6.73 -10.51
CA THR A 151 20.31 5.44 -11.19
C THR A 151 19.41 4.48 -10.41
N THR A 152 18.48 3.82 -11.11
CA THR A 152 17.62 2.80 -10.51
C THR A 152 18.24 1.40 -10.52
N ALA A 153 19.45 1.24 -11.08
CA ALA A 153 20.11 -0.07 -11.16
C ALA A 153 20.39 -0.65 -9.77
N SER A 154 20.80 0.19 -8.82
CA SER A 154 21.05 -0.19 -7.44
C SER A 154 19.76 -0.58 -6.70
N LEU A 155 18.68 0.14 -6.97
CA LEU A 155 17.36 -0.06 -6.39
C LEU A 155 16.73 -1.40 -6.77
N ALA A 156 17.13 -1.99 -7.90
CA ALA A 156 16.67 -3.32 -8.30
C ALA A 156 17.04 -4.41 -7.28
N ARG A 157 18.13 -4.23 -6.53
CA ARG A 157 18.56 -5.14 -5.45
C ARG A 157 17.61 -5.12 -4.25
N CYS A 158 16.73 -4.12 -4.15
CA CYS A 158 15.74 -4.03 -3.07
C CYS A 158 14.47 -4.83 -3.36
N ILE A 159 14.19 -5.20 -4.62
CA ILE A 159 12.95 -5.93 -4.94
C ILE A 159 12.94 -7.28 -4.22
N GLY A 160 11.90 -7.51 -3.41
CA GLY A 160 11.74 -8.75 -2.65
C GLY A 160 12.73 -8.94 -1.50
N LEU A 161 13.54 -7.92 -1.18
CA LEU A 161 14.53 -8.01 -0.11
C LEU A 161 13.86 -7.94 1.27
N GLY A 162 13.94 -9.03 2.04
CA GLY A 162 13.40 -9.12 3.40
C GLY A 162 12.25 -10.13 3.52
N PRO A 163 11.87 -10.52 4.75
CA PRO A 163 10.82 -11.50 4.98
C PRO A 163 9.42 -10.88 4.92
N GLY A 164 8.40 -11.75 4.94
CA GLY A 164 7.01 -11.35 5.14
C GLY A 164 6.24 -11.07 3.85
N SER A 165 4.99 -10.65 3.99
CA SER A 165 4.12 -10.35 2.84
C SER A 165 4.53 -9.10 2.09
N THR A 166 5.17 -8.15 2.78
CA THR A 166 5.74 -6.91 2.23
C THR A 166 7.20 -6.86 2.66
N PRO A 167 8.13 -7.37 1.82
CA PRO A 167 9.56 -7.31 2.09
C PRO A 167 10.05 -5.87 2.34
N ALA A 168 11.02 -5.73 3.24
CA ALA A 168 11.63 -4.45 3.63
C ALA A 168 12.02 -3.57 2.43
N GLY A 169 12.65 -4.16 1.41
CA GLY A 169 13.06 -3.43 0.23
C GLY A 169 11.90 -2.93 -0.63
N ASP A 170 10.77 -3.64 -0.66
CA ASP A 170 9.58 -3.19 -1.40
C ASP A 170 8.82 -2.08 -0.66
N ASP A 171 8.79 -2.14 0.68
CA ASP A 171 8.30 -1.07 1.53
C ASP A 171 9.12 0.21 1.29
N PHE A 172 10.45 0.09 1.32
CA PHE A 172 11.37 1.17 0.99
C PHE A 172 11.13 1.75 -0.41
N LEU A 173 11.01 0.91 -1.44
CA LEU A 173 10.76 1.36 -2.82
C LEU A 173 9.41 2.08 -2.95
N THR A 174 8.39 1.61 -2.23
CA THR A 174 7.07 2.25 -2.17
C THR A 174 7.15 3.63 -1.55
N GLY A 175 7.86 3.77 -0.42
CA GLY A 175 8.09 5.06 0.24
C GLY A 175 8.91 6.04 -0.60
N LEU A 176 9.95 5.54 -1.26
CA LEU A 176 10.79 6.33 -2.17
C LEU A 176 9.96 6.87 -3.35
N TYR A 177 9.20 6.02 -4.01
CA TYR A 177 8.34 6.43 -5.10
C TYR A 177 7.26 7.41 -4.64
N PHE A 178 6.64 7.15 -3.48
CA PHE A 178 5.66 8.06 -2.87
C PHE A 178 6.22 9.47 -2.71
N ALA A 179 7.42 9.63 -2.11
CA ALA A 179 8.02 10.93 -1.88
C ALA A 179 8.25 11.71 -3.18
N LEU A 180 8.83 11.05 -4.19
CA LEU A 180 9.09 11.66 -5.48
C LEU A 180 7.80 11.98 -6.25
N TYR A 181 6.79 11.10 -6.19
CA TYR A 181 5.49 11.31 -6.81
C TYR A 181 4.69 12.44 -6.13
N PHE A 182 4.70 12.50 -4.80
CA PHE A 182 4.06 13.55 -4.01
C PHE A 182 4.61 14.94 -4.34
N CYS A 183 5.92 15.05 -4.56
CA CYS A 183 6.59 16.29 -4.98
C CYS A 183 6.60 16.52 -6.50
N ARG A 184 5.90 15.68 -7.28
CA ARG A 184 5.82 15.76 -8.75
C ARG A 184 7.19 15.77 -9.45
N TYR A 185 8.13 14.96 -8.97
CA TYR A 185 9.41 14.77 -9.63
C TYR A 185 9.20 14.33 -11.10
N PRO A 186 9.76 15.05 -12.10
CA PRO A 186 9.39 14.85 -13.50
C PRO A 186 9.92 13.53 -14.09
N ASP A 187 11.04 13.00 -13.60
CA ASP A 187 11.69 11.82 -14.18
C ASP A 187 11.46 10.55 -13.34
N LEU A 188 10.19 10.17 -13.22
CA LEU A 188 9.79 8.94 -12.54
C LEU A 188 9.80 7.70 -13.45
N HIS A 189 10.14 7.83 -14.74
CA HIS A 189 9.93 6.76 -15.71
C HIS A 189 10.73 5.49 -15.37
N ALA A 190 12.03 5.65 -15.09
CA ALA A 190 12.91 4.53 -14.74
C ALA A 190 12.45 3.82 -13.46
N LEU A 191 12.12 4.60 -12.42
CA LEU A 191 11.67 4.05 -11.14
C LEU A 191 10.30 3.36 -11.28
N ARG A 192 9.37 3.97 -12.03
CA ARG A 192 8.07 3.36 -12.34
C ARG A 192 8.22 2.03 -13.06
N LYS A 193 9.12 1.96 -14.07
CA LYS A 193 9.42 0.72 -14.78
C LYS A 193 10.00 -0.34 -13.84
N LEU A 194 10.87 0.06 -12.92
CA LEU A 194 11.42 -0.84 -11.90
C LEU A 194 10.31 -1.42 -11.02
N LEU A 195 9.43 -0.59 -10.47
CA LEU A 195 8.32 -1.05 -9.63
C LEU A 195 7.41 -2.05 -10.37
N LEU A 196 7.08 -1.76 -11.64
CA LEU A 196 6.26 -2.63 -12.48
C LEU A 196 6.95 -3.93 -12.88
N SER A 197 8.29 -3.99 -12.81
CA SER A 197 9.08 -5.18 -13.13
C SER A 197 9.17 -6.21 -12.00
N ALA A 198 8.68 -5.87 -10.80
CA ALA A 198 8.83 -6.71 -9.61
C ALA A 198 8.30 -8.14 -9.78
N GLY A 199 7.20 -8.32 -10.52
CA GLY A 199 6.72 -9.62 -10.99
C GLY A 199 6.75 -10.72 -9.92
N THR A 200 7.50 -11.79 -10.20
CA THR A 200 7.71 -12.94 -9.30
C THR A 200 8.96 -12.81 -8.42
N SER A 201 9.70 -11.70 -8.52
CA SER A 201 10.88 -11.43 -7.70
C SER A 201 10.52 -11.01 -6.27
N THR A 202 9.24 -10.84 -5.97
CA THR A 202 8.71 -10.61 -4.63
C THR A 202 7.39 -11.37 -4.43
N THR A 203 6.76 -11.23 -3.25
CA THR A 203 5.45 -11.81 -2.98
C THR A 203 4.37 -11.18 -3.88
N LYS A 204 3.28 -11.92 -4.13
CA LYS A 204 2.13 -11.40 -4.89
C LYS A 204 1.55 -10.12 -4.27
N ALA A 205 1.47 -10.06 -2.94
CA ALA A 205 0.94 -8.89 -2.23
C ALA A 205 1.83 -7.67 -2.45
N SER A 206 3.15 -7.85 -2.36
CA SER A 206 4.12 -6.77 -2.55
C SER A 206 4.22 -6.32 -4.01
N ALA A 207 4.21 -7.25 -4.97
CA ALA A 207 4.19 -6.91 -6.40
C ALA A 207 2.97 -6.04 -6.76
N ARG A 208 1.80 -6.32 -6.17
CA ARG A 208 0.61 -5.47 -6.30
C ARG A 208 0.79 -4.10 -5.66
N MET A 209 1.34 -4.05 -4.44
CA MET A 209 1.66 -2.79 -3.76
C MET A 209 2.56 -1.89 -4.61
N LEU A 210 3.65 -2.44 -5.17
CA LEU A 210 4.55 -1.70 -6.06
C LEU A 210 3.85 -1.25 -7.34
N SER A 211 2.99 -2.11 -7.93
CA SER A 211 2.17 -1.75 -9.08
C SER A 211 1.19 -0.61 -8.78
N TYR A 212 0.58 -0.59 -7.60
CA TYR A 212 -0.28 0.51 -7.15
C TYR A 212 0.49 1.81 -6.96
N ALA A 213 1.64 1.74 -6.29
CA ALA A 213 2.52 2.89 -6.11
C ALA A 213 2.90 3.49 -7.48
N ALA A 214 3.30 2.65 -8.45
CA ALA A 214 3.59 3.04 -9.84
C ALA A 214 2.42 3.70 -10.59
N GLN A 215 1.21 3.64 -10.04
CA GLN A 215 -0.01 4.25 -10.57
C GLN A 215 -0.48 5.44 -9.72
N GLY A 216 0.30 5.86 -8.73
CA GLY A 216 -0.04 6.94 -7.82
C GLY A 216 -1.11 6.57 -6.78
N LEU A 217 -1.29 5.27 -6.53
CA LEU A 217 -2.24 4.76 -5.54
C LEU A 217 -1.50 4.29 -4.29
N PHE A 218 -1.95 4.74 -3.12
CA PHE A 218 -1.27 4.46 -1.87
C PHE A 218 -2.25 4.08 -0.76
N SER A 219 -1.69 3.51 0.31
CA SER A 219 -2.44 3.16 1.52
C SER A 219 -2.92 4.42 2.24
N GLU A 220 -3.98 4.29 3.04
CA GLU A 220 -4.52 5.43 3.79
C GLU A 220 -3.50 6.09 4.72
N PRO A 221 -2.62 5.36 5.43
CA PRO A 221 -1.54 5.98 6.20
C PRO A 221 -0.63 6.88 5.36
N LEU A 222 -0.30 6.49 4.12
CA LEU A 222 0.50 7.31 3.20
C LEU A 222 -0.25 8.54 2.70
N LEU A 223 -1.55 8.40 2.41
CA LEU A 223 -2.40 9.56 2.05
C LEU A 223 -2.56 10.52 3.23
N GLY A 224 -2.68 10.01 4.45
CA GLY A 224 -2.69 10.79 5.68
C GLY A 224 -1.38 11.54 5.90
N LEU A 225 -0.23 10.87 5.66
CA LEU A 225 1.08 11.50 5.69
C LEU A 225 1.20 12.62 4.64
N ALA A 226 0.76 12.38 3.40
CA ALA A 226 0.73 13.41 2.36
C ALA A 226 -0.11 14.64 2.76
N SER A 227 -1.30 14.41 3.34
CA SER A 227 -2.15 15.50 3.85
C SER A 227 -1.44 16.28 4.95
N ALA A 228 -0.82 15.58 5.92
CA ALA A 228 -0.12 16.23 7.02
C ALA A 228 1.06 17.07 6.53
N LEU A 229 1.86 16.53 5.59
CA LEU A 229 2.97 17.24 4.95
C LEU A 229 2.49 18.47 4.18
N ALA A 230 1.46 18.33 3.35
CA ALA A 230 0.97 19.42 2.49
C ALA A 230 0.34 20.57 3.29
N LYS A 231 -0.24 20.28 4.45
CA LYS A 231 -0.90 21.28 5.31
C LYS A 231 0.00 21.81 6.42
N GLY A 232 1.23 21.28 6.57
CA GLY A 232 2.09 21.59 7.72
C GLY A 232 1.48 21.17 9.06
N GLU A 233 0.64 20.13 9.07
CA GLU A 233 0.04 19.58 10.29
C GLU A 233 1.06 18.72 11.05
N ASN A 234 0.63 18.04 12.12
CA ASN A 234 1.51 17.22 12.95
C ASN A 234 2.05 15.97 12.21
N VAL A 235 3.09 16.14 11.40
CA VAL A 235 3.75 15.08 10.63
C VAL A 235 4.25 13.97 11.55
N ALA A 236 4.73 14.31 12.75
CA ALA A 236 5.15 13.31 13.75
C ALA A 236 4.01 12.43 14.27
N LEU A 237 2.76 12.92 14.26
CA LEU A 237 1.60 12.09 14.54
C LEU A 237 1.27 11.16 13.35
N ALA A 238 1.37 11.67 12.12
CA ALA A 238 1.16 10.88 10.91
C ALA A 238 2.23 9.78 10.75
N THR A 239 3.48 10.01 11.12
CA THR A 239 4.52 8.95 11.07
C THR A 239 4.28 7.86 12.12
N ARG A 240 3.71 8.20 13.28
CA ARG A 240 3.38 7.22 14.33
C ARG A 240 2.33 6.20 13.90
N THR A 241 1.51 6.48 12.89
CA THR A 241 0.59 5.45 12.37
C THR A 241 1.35 4.30 11.70
N PHE A 242 2.53 4.55 11.13
CA PHE A 242 3.36 3.51 10.53
C PHE A 242 4.01 2.59 11.57
N GLN A 243 4.16 3.04 12.81
CA GLN A 243 4.56 2.14 13.92
C GLN A 243 3.50 1.06 14.21
N LYS A 244 2.25 1.30 13.81
CA LYS A 244 1.14 0.34 13.96
C LYS A 244 1.01 -0.58 12.73
N VAL A 245 1.73 -0.30 11.65
CA VAL A 245 1.67 -1.03 10.37
C VAL A 245 2.77 -2.08 10.33
N GLY A 246 2.49 -3.25 10.93
CA GLY A 246 3.43 -4.37 11.01
C GLY A 246 4.72 -4.04 11.76
N HIS A 247 5.39 -5.04 12.34
CA HIS A 247 6.62 -4.75 13.10
C HIS A 247 7.78 -4.23 12.23
N THR A 248 7.81 -4.55 10.93
CA THR A 248 8.96 -4.27 10.03
C THR A 248 8.66 -3.35 8.85
N SER A 249 7.41 -3.27 8.38
CA SER A 249 7.09 -2.57 7.12
C SER A 249 7.02 -1.06 7.24
N GLY A 250 6.46 -0.54 8.34
CA GLY A 250 6.39 0.89 8.59
C GLY A 250 7.74 1.63 8.55
N PRO A 251 8.77 1.17 9.27
CA PRO A 251 10.08 1.82 9.29
C PRO A 251 10.76 1.91 7.92
N TYR A 252 10.79 0.82 7.14
CA TYR A 252 11.42 0.82 5.82
C TYR A 252 10.68 1.70 4.81
N LEU A 253 9.35 1.72 4.87
CA LEU A 253 8.56 2.64 4.06
C LEU A 253 8.92 4.10 4.39
N LEU A 254 9.03 4.45 5.67
CA LEU A 254 9.46 5.79 6.08
C LEU A 254 10.92 6.10 5.68
N GLU A 255 11.83 5.12 5.71
CA GLU A 255 13.20 5.26 5.18
C GLU A 255 13.19 5.62 3.69
N GLY A 256 12.28 5.00 2.92
CA GLY A 256 12.04 5.35 1.52
C GLY A 256 11.62 6.81 1.36
N VAL A 257 10.67 7.28 2.17
CA VAL A 257 10.21 8.68 2.15
C VAL A 257 11.35 9.65 2.45
N VAL A 258 12.14 9.37 3.49
CA VAL A 258 13.32 10.15 3.86
C VAL A 258 14.38 10.14 2.76
N SER A 259 14.59 9.01 2.08
CA SER A 259 15.53 8.89 0.97
C SER A 259 15.10 9.71 -0.25
N GLY A 260 13.79 9.72 -0.56
CA GLY A 260 13.23 10.60 -1.58
C GLY A 260 13.39 12.08 -1.22
N ALA A 261 13.20 12.45 0.05
CA ALA A 261 13.45 13.81 0.53
C ALA A 261 14.92 14.22 0.38
N ASN A 262 15.87 13.33 0.74
CA ASN A 262 17.30 13.56 0.53
C ASN A 262 17.67 13.74 -0.94
N PHE A 263 17.10 12.89 -1.82
CA PHE A 263 17.29 12.99 -3.26
C PHE A 263 16.84 14.36 -3.79
N LEU A 264 15.63 14.79 -3.42
CA LEU A 264 15.08 16.08 -3.84
C LEU A 264 15.94 17.23 -3.30
N ARG A 265 16.37 17.15 -2.03
CA ARG A 265 17.24 18.15 -1.42
C ARG A 265 18.55 18.30 -2.20
N LYS A 266 19.22 17.19 -2.48
CA LYS A 266 20.53 17.18 -3.17
C LYS A 266 20.46 17.75 -4.59
N HIS A 267 19.39 17.45 -5.32
CA HIS A 267 19.33 17.74 -6.76
C HIS A 267 18.51 18.98 -7.14
N PHE A 268 17.77 19.56 -6.19
CA PHE A 268 16.82 20.65 -6.48
C PHE A 268 16.77 21.77 -5.44
N LEU A 269 17.32 21.56 -4.23
CA LEU A 269 17.29 22.56 -3.15
C LEU A 269 18.69 22.91 -2.61
N GLY A 270 19.74 22.25 -3.10
CA GLY A 270 21.13 22.43 -2.69
C GLY A 270 22.01 22.89 -3.84
#